data_AF-A0A086QLB8-F1
#
_entry.id   AF-A0A086QLB8-F1
#
_cell.length_a   1.000
_cell.length_b   1.000
_cell.length_c   1.000
_cell.angle_alpha   90.00
_cell.angle_beta   90.00
_cell.angle_gamma   90.00
#
_symmetry.space_group_name_H-M   'P 1'
#
loop_
_entity.id
_entity.type
_entity.pdbx_description
1 polymer ?
#
loop_
_entity_poly.entity_id
_entity_poly.type
_entity_poly.pdbx_seq_one_letter_code
_entity_poly.pdbx_strand_id
1 'polypeptide(L)'
;WLVDVNSGQAACLALAAISLPEHRRRLDEDMLEMQNFFVVGDVICCEVQRVRADGQILLHTRSTRYGRLMNGVFLAVAPQQIQRQSHHIVQLSCGVQVVLGLNGYIWISLPMKTSAKDTMNYAHVQTTHEKVSKEMRLAISRVRNIVLCLARSNFDISTQTIERMYDVSVSRGWEAKDLADPLVMQELVEAFLVARLGKDA
;
A
#
# COMPACT_ATOMS: atom_id res chain seq x y z
N TRP A 1 14.72 -2.57 13.88
CA TRP A 1 14.34 -1.32 13.23
C TRP A 1 13.20 -0.67 13.99
N LEU A 2 13.23 0.66 14.11
CA LEU A 2 12.09 1.46 14.55
C LEU A 2 11.35 1.93 13.29
N VAL A 3 10.04 1.72 13.26
CA VAL A 3 9.21 1.92 12.07
C VAL A 3 8.08 2.87 12.44
N ASP A 4 7.90 3.92 11.63
CA ASP A 4 6.73 4.78 11.75
C ASP A 4 5.49 4.08 11.19
N VAL A 5 4.45 4.01 12.01
CA VAL A 5 3.17 3.37 11.68
C VAL A 5 1.99 4.31 11.91
N ASN A 6 2.21 5.64 11.93
CA ASN A 6 1.16 6.63 12.20
C ASN A 6 0.48 6.42 13.56
N SER A 7 1.27 6.15 14.60
CA SER A 7 0.80 5.97 15.96
C SER A 7 1.56 6.86 16.93
N GLY A 8 1.12 6.95 18.19
CA GLY A 8 1.80 7.76 19.20
C GLY A 8 3.23 7.31 19.52
N GLN A 9 3.61 6.08 19.15
CA GLN A 9 4.95 5.54 19.34
C GLN A 9 5.46 4.84 18.08
N ALA A 10 6.78 4.80 17.91
CA ALA A 10 7.39 4.01 16.85
C ALA A 10 7.21 2.50 17.13
N ALA A 11 6.88 1.75 16.10
CA ALA A 11 6.78 0.31 16.18
C ALA A 11 8.16 -0.35 16.08
N CYS A 12 8.37 -1.47 16.75
CA CYS A 12 9.62 -2.21 16.74
C CYS A 12 9.51 -3.42 15.82
N LEU A 13 10.36 -3.46 14.79
CA LEU A 13 10.61 -4.63 13.96
C LEU A 13 11.95 -5.23 14.40
N ALA A 14 11.91 -6.36 15.11
CA ALA A 14 13.12 -7.06 15.51
C ALA A 14 13.74 -7.82 14.31
N LEU A 15 15.08 -7.95 14.28
CA LEU A 15 15.75 -8.86 13.34
C LEU A 15 15.22 -10.29 13.47
N ALA A 16 14.82 -10.68 14.68
CA ALA A 16 14.19 -11.96 14.93
C ALA A 16 12.76 -12.12 14.35
N ALA A 17 12.15 -11.05 13.84
CA ALA A 17 10.80 -11.03 13.31
C ALA A 17 10.75 -10.91 11.78
N ILE A 18 11.93 -10.84 11.12
CA ILE A 18 12.04 -10.86 9.66
C ILE A 18 12.24 -12.28 9.13
N SER A 19 11.80 -12.50 7.89
CA SER A 19 12.01 -13.76 7.19
C SER A 19 13.35 -13.73 6.45
N LEU A 20 14.27 -14.65 6.81
CA LEU A 20 15.58 -14.77 6.18
C LEU A 20 15.50 -15.70 4.95
N PRO A 21 16.25 -15.43 3.86
CA PRO A 21 16.17 -16.19 2.61
C PRO A 21 16.38 -17.70 2.76
N GLU A 22 17.15 -18.11 3.76
CA GLU A 22 17.33 -19.50 4.13
C GLU A 22 16.70 -19.73 5.50
N HIS A 23 16.05 -20.88 5.71
CA HIS A 23 15.66 -21.36 7.05
C HIS A 23 16.91 -21.77 7.87
N ARG A 24 17.91 -20.89 7.91
CA ARG A 24 19.15 -21.06 8.65
C ARG A 24 19.05 -20.44 10.04
N ARG A 25 19.88 -20.92 10.96
CA ARG A 25 20.02 -20.30 12.28
C ARG A 25 20.59 -18.89 12.09
N ARG A 26 20.01 -17.95 12.84
CA ARG A 26 20.44 -16.55 12.87
C ARG A 26 21.84 -16.48 13.49
N LEU A 27 22.75 -15.79 12.83
CA LEU A 27 24.13 -15.63 13.27
C LEU A 27 24.36 -14.18 13.72
N ASP A 28 25.39 -13.95 14.53
CA ASP A 28 25.77 -12.61 14.97
C ASP A 28 26.18 -11.70 13.78
N GLU A 29 26.63 -12.30 12.68
CA GLU A 29 26.92 -11.64 11.41
C GLU A 29 25.68 -10.94 10.82
N ASP A 30 24.47 -11.51 11.01
CA ASP A 30 23.23 -10.91 10.53
C ASP A 30 22.92 -9.56 11.23
N MET A 31 23.48 -9.33 12.43
CA MET A 31 23.37 -8.05 13.14
C MET A 31 24.23 -6.95 12.50
N LEU A 32 25.38 -7.31 11.93
CA LEU A 32 26.24 -6.37 11.20
C LEU A 32 25.65 -6.02 9.84
N GLU A 33 24.92 -6.96 9.25
CA GLU A 33 24.28 -6.82 7.93
C GLU A 33 22.84 -6.30 7.99
N MET A 34 22.40 -5.72 9.10
CA MET A 34 21.04 -5.19 9.23
C MET A 34 20.68 -4.18 8.12
N GLN A 35 21.66 -3.40 7.65
CA GLN A 35 21.45 -2.43 6.58
C GLN A 35 21.19 -3.08 5.21
N ASN A 36 21.55 -4.34 5.01
CA ASN A 36 21.28 -5.07 3.77
C ASN A 36 19.80 -5.44 3.62
N PHE A 37 19.06 -5.53 4.73
CA PHE A 37 17.62 -5.86 4.72
C PHE A 37 16.75 -4.62 4.55
N PHE A 38 16.95 -3.62 5.42
CA PHE A 38 16.17 -2.39 5.41
C PHE A 38 17.06 -1.20 5.77
N VAL A 39 16.93 -0.13 4.99
CA VAL A 39 17.59 1.15 5.25
C VAL A 39 16.58 2.21 5.67
N VAL A 40 17.09 3.32 6.23
CA VAL A 40 16.25 4.46 6.61
C VAL A 40 15.58 5.04 5.36
N GLY A 41 14.25 5.21 5.42
CA GLY A 41 13.44 5.69 4.30
C GLY A 41 12.75 4.59 3.49
N ASP A 42 13.09 3.32 3.72
CA ASP A 42 12.36 2.22 3.10
C ASP A 42 10.91 2.16 3.60
N VAL A 43 9.98 1.99 2.66
CA VAL A 43 8.59 1.67 2.97
C VAL A 43 8.46 0.15 3.04
N ILE A 44 7.88 -0.35 4.12
CA ILE A 44 7.73 -1.80 4.35
C ILE A 44 6.25 -2.17 4.57
N CYS A 45 5.84 -3.28 3.98
CA CYS A 45 4.60 -3.94 4.34
C CYS A 45 4.88 -4.97 5.43
N CYS A 46 4.16 -4.89 6.54
CA CYS A 46 4.33 -5.75 7.70
C CYS A 46 3.02 -5.94 8.46
N GLU A 47 2.97 -6.95 9.32
CA GLU A 47 1.85 -7.21 10.23
C GLU A 47 2.21 -6.85 11.66
N VAL A 48 1.20 -6.42 12.42
CA VAL A 48 1.31 -6.25 13.87
C VAL A 48 1.24 -7.61 14.53
N GLN A 49 2.36 -8.05 15.11
CA GLN A 49 2.43 -9.32 15.84
C GLN A 49 1.68 -9.23 17.16
N ARG A 50 1.96 -8.16 17.91
CA ARG A 50 1.45 -7.94 19.26
C ARG A 50 1.59 -6.47 19.63
N VAL A 51 0.60 -5.96 20.34
CA VAL A 51 0.70 -4.70 21.08
C VAL A 51 0.89 -5.05 22.56
N ARG A 52 1.94 -4.52 23.17
CA ARG A 52 2.24 -4.74 24.59
C ARG A 52 1.41 -3.80 25.46
N ALA A 53 1.33 -4.11 26.76
CA ALA A 53 0.56 -3.32 27.72
C ALA A 53 1.11 -1.89 27.92
N ASP A 54 2.39 -1.67 27.62
CA ASP A 54 3.06 -0.38 27.62
C ASP A 54 2.80 0.45 26.34
N GLY A 55 2.01 -0.08 25.40
CA GLY A 55 1.72 0.54 24.10
C GLY A 55 2.76 0.23 23.02
N GLN A 56 3.82 -0.52 23.32
CA GLN A 56 4.82 -0.87 22.31
C GLN A 56 4.22 -1.82 21.27
N ILE A 57 4.35 -1.44 20.00
CA ILE A 57 3.87 -2.22 18.85
C ILE A 57 5.03 -3.07 18.33
N LEU A 58 4.84 -4.39 18.28
CA LEU A 58 5.79 -5.32 17.70
C LEU A 58 5.33 -5.75 16.31
N LEU A 59 6.21 -5.63 15.32
CA LEU A 59 5.96 -5.97 13.92
C LEU A 59 6.65 -7.27 13.53
N HIS A 60 6.13 -7.95 12.51
CA HIS A 60 6.79 -9.08 11.86
C HIS A 60 6.56 -9.09 10.34
N THR A 61 7.48 -9.70 9.61
CA THR A 61 7.45 -9.86 8.15
C THR A 61 7.73 -11.33 7.77
N ARG A 62 7.05 -12.26 8.46
CA ARG A 62 7.25 -13.71 8.28
C ARG A 62 6.60 -14.28 7.01
N SER A 63 5.67 -13.56 6.38
CA SER A 63 5.05 -13.99 5.13
C SER A 63 5.84 -13.47 3.94
N THR A 64 5.86 -14.25 2.85
CA THR A 64 6.42 -13.84 1.55
C THR A 64 5.71 -12.63 0.96
N ARG A 65 4.49 -12.29 1.38
CA ARG A 65 3.79 -11.08 0.93
C ARG A 65 4.27 -9.79 1.61
N TYR A 66 5.13 -9.91 2.61
CA TYR A 66 5.62 -8.79 3.43
C TYR A 66 7.09 -8.52 3.15
N GLY A 67 7.50 -7.27 3.36
CA GLY A 67 8.85 -6.81 3.05
C GLY A 67 8.87 -5.41 2.45
N ARG A 68 9.99 -5.09 1.80
CA ARG A 68 10.21 -3.77 1.21
C ARG A 68 9.29 -3.56 0.01
N LEU A 69 8.64 -2.40 -0.02
CA LEU A 69 7.79 -1.95 -1.12
C LEU A 69 8.60 -1.07 -2.07
N MET A 70 8.53 -1.36 -3.36
CA MET A 70 9.26 -0.62 -4.40
C MET A 70 8.35 -0.33 -5.60
N ASN A 71 8.86 0.47 -6.55
CA ASN A 71 8.22 0.76 -7.84
C ASN A 71 6.79 1.30 -7.69
N GLY A 72 6.60 2.20 -6.73
CA GLY A 72 5.30 2.74 -6.38
C GLY A 72 5.40 4.11 -5.73
N VAL A 73 4.25 4.57 -5.24
CA VAL A 73 4.07 5.85 -4.57
C VAL A 73 3.42 5.63 -3.21
N PHE A 74 3.92 6.38 -2.22
CA PHE A 74 3.37 6.42 -0.87
C PHE A 74 2.35 7.54 -0.72
N LEU A 75 1.29 7.26 0.05
CA LEU A 75 0.24 8.21 0.43
C LEU A 75 -0.12 7.98 1.89
N ALA A 76 -0.40 9.07 2.61
CA ALA A 76 -0.95 9.04 3.95
C ALA A 76 -2.33 9.70 3.97
N VAL A 77 -3.30 9.02 4.58
CA VAL A 77 -4.67 9.48 4.79
C VAL A 77 -5.06 9.27 6.25
N ALA A 78 -6.23 9.77 6.67
CA ALA A 78 -6.68 9.53 8.03
C ALA A 78 -6.99 8.02 8.23
N PRO A 79 -6.48 7.37 9.30
CA PRO A 79 -6.69 5.94 9.54
C PRO A 79 -8.16 5.52 9.54
N GLN A 80 -9.04 6.40 10.01
CA GLN A 80 -10.48 6.17 10.11
C GLN A 80 -11.17 6.01 8.76
N GLN A 81 -10.56 6.51 7.68
CA GLN A 81 -11.10 6.42 6.33
C GLN A 81 -10.82 5.06 5.69
N ILE A 82 -9.91 4.25 6.24
CA ILE A 82 -9.60 2.95 5.67
C ILE A 82 -10.63 1.93 6.11
N GLN A 83 -11.45 1.45 5.17
CA GLN A 83 -12.42 0.41 5.46
C GLN A 83 -11.70 -0.92 5.74
N ARG A 84 -12.10 -1.63 6.80
CA ARG A 84 -11.59 -2.99 7.08
C ARG A 84 -12.13 -3.97 6.04
N GLN A 85 -11.24 -4.75 5.44
CA GLN A 85 -11.56 -5.73 4.40
C GLN A 85 -10.84 -7.06 4.68
N SER A 86 -11.25 -8.14 4.00
CA SER A 86 -10.57 -9.43 4.12
C SER A 86 -9.13 -9.40 3.61
N HIS A 87 -8.88 -8.62 2.56
CA HIS A 87 -7.58 -8.47 1.93
C HIS A 87 -7.25 -6.98 1.75
N HIS A 88 -6.10 -6.58 2.30
CA HIS A 88 -5.59 -5.20 2.22
C HIS A 88 -4.48 -5.04 1.17
N ILE A 89 -3.97 -6.14 0.63
CA ILE A 89 -3.04 -6.16 -0.52
C ILE A 89 -3.84 -6.71 -1.70
N VAL A 90 -4.15 -5.85 -2.67
CA VAL A 90 -5.02 -6.20 -3.79
C VAL A 90 -4.47 -5.65 -5.09
N GLN A 91 -4.57 -6.45 -6.15
CA GLN A 91 -4.35 -5.99 -7.52
C GLN A 91 -5.69 -5.54 -8.10
N LEU A 92 -5.77 -4.27 -8.49
CA LEU A 92 -6.95 -3.68 -9.10
C LEU A 92 -7.11 -4.15 -10.56
N SER A 93 -8.34 -4.03 -11.09
CA SER A 93 -8.66 -4.32 -12.49
C SER A 93 -7.77 -3.58 -13.51
N CYS A 94 -7.27 -2.39 -13.16
CA CYS A 94 -6.37 -1.59 -13.99
C CYS A 94 -4.91 -2.08 -14.02
N GLY A 95 -4.61 -3.21 -13.36
CA GLY A 95 -3.27 -3.81 -13.34
C GLY A 95 -2.31 -3.18 -12.32
N VAL A 96 -2.78 -2.25 -11.49
CA VAL A 96 -2.03 -1.63 -10.39
C VAL A 96 -2.27 -2.39 -9.10
N GLN A 97 -1.24 -2.56 -8.27
CA GLN A 97 -1.40 -3.10 -6.92
C GLN A 97 -1.51 -1.98 -5.90
N VAL A 98 -2.41 -2.16 -4.93
CA VAL A 98 -2.60 -1.26 -3.81
C VAL A 98 -2.47 -2.03 -2.51
N VAL A 99 -1.72 -1.45 -1.57
CA VAL A 99 -1.63 -1.88 -0.18
C VAL A 99 -2.32 -0.83 0.68
N LEU A 100 -3.43 -1.20 1.32
CA LEU A 100 -4.22 -0.34 2.19
C LEU A 100 -3.88 -0.64 3.66
N GLY A 101 -2.91 0.06 4.24
CA GLY A 101 -2.59 -0.05 5.65
C GLY A 101 -3.71 0.51 6.53
N LEU A 102 -4.14 -0.25 7.54
CA LEU A 102 -5.17 0.17 8.50
C LEU A 102 -4.79 1.42 9.31
N ASN A 103 -3.52 1.80 9.28
CA ASN A 103 -2.99 3.02 9.87
C ASN A 103 -3.09 4.25 8.94
N GLY A 104 -3.81 4.15 7.82
CA GLY A 104 -3.93 5.23 6.85
C GLY A 104 -2.73 5.36 5.90
N TYR A 105 -1.74 4.48 5.99
CA TYR A 105 -0.62 4.45 5.04
C TYR A 105 -0.99 3.57 3.85
N ILE A 106 -0.93 4.15 2.66
CA ILE A 106 -1.29 3.51 1.41
C ILE A 106 -0.07 3.47 0.50
N TRP A 107 0.14 2.33 -0.15
CA TRP A 107 1.15 2.18 -1.19
C TRP A 107 0.49 1.75 -2.50
N ILE A 108 0.84 2.41 -3.59
CA ILE A 108 0.31 2.13 -4.94
C ILE A 108 1.49 1.82 -5.85
N SER A 109 1.56 0.63 -6.41
CA SER A 109 2.71 0.17 -7.19
C SER A 109 2.36 -0.73 -8.35
N LEU A 110 3.39 -1.12 -9.11
CA LEU A 110 3.33 -2.32 -9.92
C LEU A 110 2.90 -3.54 -9.08
N PRO A 111 2.22 -4.52 -9.69
CA PRO A 111 1.98 -5.80 -9.05
C PRO A 111 3.29 -6.43 -8.61
N MET A 112 3.33 -6.88 -7.36
CA MET A 112 4.41 -7.75 -6.89
C MET A 112 4.51 -8.96 -7.82
N LYS A 113 5.72 -9.20 -8.34
CA LYS A 113 6.01 -10.41 -9.10
C LYS A 113 6.06 -11.58 -8.13
N THR A 114 4.92 -12.23 -7.91
CA THR A 114 4.86 -13.49 -7.16
C THR A 114 5.67 -14.53 -7.92
N SER A 115 6.91 -14.76 -7.48
CA SER A 115 7.65 -15.97 -7.85
C SER A 115 6.76 -17.16 -7.48
N ALA A 116 6.39 -18.00 -8.45
CA ALA A 116 5.64 -19.24 -8.25
C ALA A 116 6.38 -20.26 -7.35
N LYS A 117 7.58 -19.95 -6.88
CA LYS A 117 8.28 -20.66 -5.81
C LYS A 117 8.07 -19.89 -4.51
N ASP A 118 7.29 -20.48 -3.61
CA ASP A 118 6.97 -20.06 -2.23
C ASP A 118 8.19 -19.95 -1.28
N THR A 119 9.36 -19.52 -1.77
CA THR A 119 10.61 -19.66 -1.01
C THR A 119 11.59 -18.49 -1.13
N MET A 120 11.24 -17.39 -1.80
CA MET A 120 12.09 -16.20 -1.80
C MET A 120 11.42 -15.05 -1.04
N ASN A 121 11.98 -14.75 0.13
CA ASN A 121 11.64 -13.59 0.94
C ASN A 121 12.01 -12.30 0.22
N TYR A 122 11.03 -11.42 0.01
CA TYR A 122 11.18 -10.15 -0.71
C TYR A 122 12.12 -9.14 -0.05
N ALA A 123 12.56 -9.40 1.19
CA ALA A 123 13.62 -8.63 1.83
C ALA A 123 14.94 -8.62 1.02
N HIS A 124 15.13 -9.52 0.05
CA HIS A 124 16.32 -9.56 -0.81
C HIS A 124 16.05 -9.61 -2.33
N VAL A 125 14.80 -9.74 -2.78
CA VAL A 125 14.52 -10.15 -4.18
C VAL A 125 14.57 -8.99 -5.17
N GLN A 126 14.42 -7.74 -4.75
CA GLN A 126 14.50 -6.61 -5.67
C GLN A 126 15.24 -5.45 -5.03
N THR A 127 16.53 -5.30 -5.35
CA THR A 127 17.35 -4.12 -5.05
C THR A 127 17.33 -3.10 -6.18
N THR A 128 16.71 -3.42 -7.31
CA THR A 128 16.71 -2.56 -8.49
C THR A 128 15.30 -2.12 -8.87
N HIS A 129 15.18 -0.82 -9.11
CA HIS A 129 13.96 -0.26 -9.68
C HIS A 129 13.77 -0.79 -11.11
N GLU A 130 12.55 -1.20 -11.40
CA GLU A 130 12.20 -1.67 -12.72
C GLU A 130 11.81 -0.50 -13.63
N LYS A 131 12.05 -0.64 -14.94
CA LYS A 131 11.55 0.34 -15.92
C LYS A 131 10.03 0.20 -16.03
N VAL A 132 9.31 1.14 -15.45
CA VAL A 132 7.83 1.22 -15.53
C VAL A 132 7.41 1.81 -16.88
N SER A 133 6.34 1.31 -17.50
CA SER A 133 5.78 1.91 -18.73
C SER A 133 5.07 3.24 -18.43
N LYS A 134 4.89 4.09 -19.46
CA LYS A 134 4.15 5.36 -19.30
C LYS A 134 2.69 5.11 -18.90
N GLU A 135 2.04 4.14 -19.53
CA GLU A 135 0.65 3.73 -19.25
C GLU A 135 0.47 3.36 -17.78
N MET A 136 1.37 2.55 -17.25
CA MET A 136 1.29 2.10 -15.86
C MET A 136 1.58 3.24 -14.86
N ARG A 137 2.51 4.15 -15.18
CA ARG A 137 2.70 5.37 -14.37
C ARG A 137 1.45 6.26 -14.36
N LEU A 138 0.73 6.35 -15.47
CA LEU A 138 -0.53 7.10 -15.56
C LEU A 138 -1.63 6.40 -14.74
N ALA A 139 -1.72 5.08 -14.79
CA ALA A 139 -2.64 4.31 -13.96
C ALA A 139 -2.37 4.51 -12.46
N ILE A 140 -1.10 4.41 -12.02
CA ILE A 140 -0.69 4.69 -10.64
C ILE A 140 -1.07 6.12 -10.23
N SER A 141 -0.79 7.10 -11.10
CA SER A 141 -1.13 8.51 -10.85
C SER A 141 -2.64 8.73 -10.74
N ARG A 142 -3.43 8.07 -11.58
CA ARG A 142 -4.89 8.13 -11.54
C ARG A 142 -5.43 7.55 -10.23
N VAL A 143 -4.99 6.35 -9.83
CA VAL A 143 -5.39 5.72 -8.56
C VAL A 143 -5.00 6.60 -7.37
N ARG A 144 -3.79 7.18 -7.38
CA ARG A 144 -3.35 8.15 -6.37
C ARG A 144 -4.32 9.32 -6.25
N ASN A 145 -4.70 9.93 -7.37
CA ASN A 145 -5.56 11.12 -7.36
C ASN A 145 -6.99 10.77 -6.91
N ILE A 146 -7.49 9.59 -7.26
CA ILE A 146 -8.76 9.05 -6.74
C ILE A 146 -8.72 8.89 -5.23
N VAL A 147 -7.66 8.28 -4.68
CA VAL A 147 -7.48 8.11 -3.24
C VAL A 147 -7.44 9.46 -2.53
N LEU A 148 -6.74 10.45 -3.09
CA LEU A 148 -6.71 11.82 -2.55
C LEU A 148 -8.09 12.49 -2.62
N CYS A 149 -8.84 12.28 -3.69
CA CYS A 149 -10.19 12.79 -3.85
C CYS A 149 -11.14 12.23 -2.78
N LEU A 150 -11.10 10.91 -2.56
CA LEU A 150 -11.85 10.23 -1.49
C LEU A 150 -11.47 10.77 -0.11
N ALA A 151 -10.16 10.89 0.15
CA ALA A 151 -9.65 11.37 1.42
C ALA A 151 -10.12 12.80 1.72
N ARG A 152 -10.03 13.71 0.74
CA ARG A 152 -10.49 15.11 0.87
C ARG A 152 -11.99 15.23 1.05
N SER A 153 -12.74 14.31 0.47
CA SER A 153 -14.20 14.30 0.51
C SER A 153 -14.75 13.50 1.70
N ASN A 154 -13.89 13.06 2.62
CA ASN A 154 -14.24 12.28 3.81
C ASN A 154 -15.03 10.98 3.53
N PHE A 155 -14.77 10.34 2.39
CA PHE A 155 -15.34 9.03 2.08
C PHE A 155 -14.46 7.88 2.55
N ASP A 156 -15.09 6.74 2.81
CA ASP A 156 -14.41 5.49 3.10
C ASP A 156 -13.63 4.99 1.88
N ILE A 157 -12.36 4.68 2.10
CA ILE A 157 -11.42 4.16 1.14
C ILE A 157 -11.42 2.64 1.26
N SER A 158 -11.88 2.00 0.19
CA SER A 158 -11.92 0.56 0.02
C SER A 158 -11.50 0.20 -1.41
N THR A 159 -11.08 -1.04 -1.63
CA THR A 159 -10.77 -1.52 -2.99
C THR A 159 -11.94 -1.30 -3.96
N GLN A 160 -13.17 -1.60 -3.53
CA GLN A 160 -14.37 -1.43 -4.35
C GLN A 160 -14.64 0.04 -4.68
N THR A 161 -14.45 0.95 -3.71
CA THR A 161 -14.65 2.38 -3.91
C THR A 161 -13.64 2.92 -4.93
N ILE A 162 -12.37 2.52 -4.82
CA ILE A 162 -11.30 2.92 -5.73
C ILE A 162 -11.59 2.43 -7.15
N GLU A 163 -11.97 1.15 -7.33
CA GLU A 163 -12.29 0.59 -8.66
C GLU A 163 -13.48 1.30 -9.31
N ARG A 164 -14.55 1.56 -8.56
CA ARG A 164 -15.72 2.27 -9.09
C ARG A 164 -15.38 3.68 -9.54
N MET A 165 -14.64 4.44 -8.75
CA MET A 165 -14.22 5.79 -9.14
C MET A 165 -13.24 5.76 -10.32
N TYR A 166 -12.42 4.73 -10.43
CA TYR A 166 -11.56 4.51 -11.58
C TYR A 166 -12.39 4.32 -12.85
N ASP A 167 -13.40 3.45 -12.81
CA ASP A 167 -14.30 3.21 -13.94
C ASP A 167 -15.07 4.48 -14.34
N VAL A 168 -15.56 5.25 -13.37
CA VAL A 168 -16.23 6.53 -13.63
C VAL A 168 -15.26 7.52 -14.30
N SER A 169 -14.03 7.66 -13.79
CA SER A 169 -13.01 8.52 -14.40
C SER A 169 -12.69 8.12 -15.83
N VAL A 170 -12.62 6.81 -16.12
CA VAL A 170 -12.41 6.30 -17.48
C VAL A 170 -13.61 6.61 -18.37
N SER A 171 -14.83 6.36 -17.90
CA SER A 171 -16.07 6.58 -18.67
C SER A 171 -16.30 8.04 -19.06
N ARG A 172 -15.87 8.98 -18.21
CA ARG A 172 -15.93 10.43 -18.44
C ARG A 172 -14.79 10.95 -19.31
N GLY A 173 -13.80 10.12 -19.63
CA GLY A 173 -12.65 10.50 -20.43
C GLY A 173 -11.61 11.38 -19.71
N TRP A 174 -11.66 11.48 -18.38
CA TRP A 174 -10.71 12.29 -17.61
C TRP A 174 -9.34 11.63 -17.53
N GLU A 175 -8.28 12.39 -17.81
CA GLU A 175 -6.91 11.94 -17.62
C GLU A 175 -6.49 12.03 -16.14
N ALA A 176 -5.37 11.38 -15.79
CA ALA A 176 -4.85 11.42 -14.43
C ALA A 176 -4.60 12.86 -13.93
N LYS A 177 -4.18 13.77 -14.81
CA LYS A 177 -3.90 15.18 -14.49
C LYS A 177 -5.17 15.96 -14.13
N ASP A 178 -6.29 15.66 -14.79
CA ASP A 178 -7.54 16.38 -14.63
C ASP A 178 -8.15 16.08 -13.25
N LEU A 179 -7.95 14.86 -12.76
CA LEU A 179 -8.32 14.45 -11.39
C LEU A 179 -7.54 15.18 -10.28
N ALA A 180 -6.59 16.06 -10.61
CA ALA A 180 -5.94 16.92 -9.63
C ALA A 180 -6.70 18.25 -9.43
N ASP A 181 -7.58 18.62 -10.36
CA ASP A 181 -8.40 19.83 -10.29
C ASP A 181 -9.55 19.64 -9.28
N PRO A 182 -9.71 20.54 -8.29
CA PRO A 182 -10.82 20.50 -7.34
C PRO A 182 -12.21 20.41 -7.97
N LEU A 183 -12.44 21.05 -9.12
CA LEU A 183 -13.75 21.03 -9.80
C LEU A 183 -14.04 19.63 -10.35
N VAL A 184 -13.07 19.02 -11.03
CA VAL A 184 -13.18 17.66 -11.55
C VAL A 184 -13.31 16.64 -10.41
N MET A 185 -12.63 16.87 -9.28
CA MET A 185 -12.80 16.03 -8.08
C MET A 185 -14.25 16.06 -7.58
N GLN A 186 -14.89 17.24 -7.53
CA GLN A 186 -16.29 17.37 -7.12
C GLN A 186 -17.22 16.64 -8.09
N GLU A 187 -17.06 16.86 -9.39
CA GLU A 187 -17.85 16.15 -10.41
C GLU A 187 -17.68 14.63 -10.35
N LEU A 188 -16.47 14.14 -10.06
CA LEU A 188 -16.19 12.71 -9.89
C LEU A 188 -16.93 12.15 -8.68
N VAL A 189 -16.95 12.86 -7.55
CA VAL A 189 -17.67 12.46 -6.35
C VAL A 189 -19.18 12.46 -6.59
N GLU A 190 -19.72 13.48 -7.24
CA GLU A 190 -21.13 13.53 -7.60
C GLU A 190 -21.53 12.37 -8.51
N ALA A 191 -20.74 12.11 -9.55
CA ALA A 191 -20.98 10.98 -10.46
C ALA A 191 -20.90 9.63 -9.72
N PHE A 192 -19.96 9.49 -8.78
CA PHE A 192 -19.86 8.31 -7.93
C PHE A 192 -21.10 8.12 -7.03
N LEU A 193 -21.61 9.19 -6.43
CA LEU A 193 -22.82 9.14 -5.61
C LEU A 193 -24.06 8.77 -6.41
N VAL A 194 -24.24 9.36 -7.60
CA VAL A 194 -25.35 9.02 -8.50
C VAL A 194 -25.30 7.56 -8.91
N ALA A 195 -24.11 7.05 -9.28
CA ALA A 195 -23.94 5.64 -9.64
C ALA A 195 -24.20 4.68 -8.48
N ARG A 196 -23.97 5.14 -7.23
CA ARG A 196 -24.27 4.36 -6.02
C ARG A 196 -25.77 4.33 -5.73
N LEU A 197 -26.45 5.47 -5.79
CA LEU A 197 -27.89 5.59 -5.51
C LEU A 197 -28.76 4.96 -6.61
N GLY A 198 -28.33 5.04 -7.87
CA GLY A 198 -29.08 4.47 -9.00
C GLY A 198 -29.03 2.94 -9.11
N LYS A 199 -28.24 2.25 -8.28
CA LYS A 199 -28.23 0.78 -8.19
C LYS A 199 -29.12 0.23 -7.07
N ASP A 200 -29.58 1.08 -6.16
CA ASP A 200 -30.44 0.73 -5.02
C ASP A 200 -31.94 1.05 -5.29
N ALA A 201 -32.31 1.34 -6.55
CA ALA A 201 -33.69 1.55 -7.03
C ALA A 201 -34.01 0.55 -8.15
#